data_AF-A0A7U9QYF5-F1
#
_entry.id   AF-A0A7U9QYF5-F1
#
_cell.length_a   1.000
_cell.length_b   1.000
_cell.length_c   1.000
_cell.angle_alpha   90.00
_cell.angle_beta   90.00
_cell.angle_gamma   90.00
#
_symmetry.space_group_name_H-M   'P 1'
#
loop_
_entity.id
_entity.type
_entity.pdbx_description
1 polymer ?
#
loop_
_entity_poly.entity_id
_entity_poly.type
_entity_poly.pdbx_seq_one_letter_code
_entity_poly.pdbx_strand_id
1 'polypeptide(L)' 'MDKTMLKKEEVEIILRFIQAQKEPIRSLLILRLIDEEPFGTIANILNKTDVWCRVTFYRMKRKIIDLLAQE' A
#
# COMPACT_ATOMS: atom_id res chain seq x y z
N MET A 1 2.83 17.64 17.26
CA MET A 1 2.66 18.25 15.92
C MET A 1 2.03 17.20 15.04
N ASP A 2 0.75 17.39 14.77
CA ASP A 2 -0.12 16.47 14.05
C ASP A 2 0.44 16.24 12.64
N LYS A 3 0.90 15.01 12.35
CA LYS A 3 1.76 14.73 11.18
C LYS A 3 1.01 14.07 10.02
N THR A 4 -0.32 14.12 9.98
CA THR A 4 -1.04 13.28 9.02
C THR A 4 -2.35 13.91 8.53
N MET A 5 -2.25 15.10 7.93
CA MET A 5 -3.26 15.52 6.96
C MET A 5 -2.68 15.35 5.55
N LEU A 6 -3.06 14.25 4.89
CA LEU A 6 -2.88 14.12 3.45
C LEU A 6 -3.84 15.08 2.76
N LYS A 7 -3.35 15.79 1.74
CA LYS A 7 -4.25 16.61 0.90
C LYS A 7 -5.17 15.70 0.11
N LYS A 8 -6.39 16.16 -0.17
CA LYS A 8 -7.39 15.39 -0.94
C LYS A 8 -6.83 14.85 -2.27
N GLU A 9 -5.99 15.64 -2.93
CA GLU A 9 -5.30 15.29 -4.18
C GLU A 9 -4.34 14.09 -4.00
N GLU A 10 -3.52 14.10 -2.95
CA GLU A 10 -2.59 13.00 -2.62
C GLU A 10 -3.33 11.70 -2.34
N VAL A 11 -4.45 11.78 -1.60
CA VAL A 11 -5.31 10.62 -1.33
C VAL A 11 -5.87 10.06 -2.63
N GLU A 12 -6.34 10.92 -3.53
CA GLU A 12 -6.91 10.52 -4.82
C GLU A 12 -5.88 9.80 -5.71
N ILE A 13 -4.64 10.29 -5.71
CA ILE A 13 -3.50 9.68 -6.41
C ILE A 13 -3.20 8.29 -5.85
N ILE A 14 -3.11 8.15 -4.53
CA ILE A 14 -2.85 6.87 -3.87
C ILE A 14 -3.97 5.87 -4.18
N LEU A 15 -5.24 6.29 -4.10
CA LEU A 15 -6.38 5.41 -4.38
C LEU A 15 -6.39 4.92 -5.83
N ARG A 16 -6.12 5.81 -6.81
CA ARG A 16 -5.95 5.42 -8.22
C ARG A 16 -4.81 4.43 -8.40
N PHE A 17 -3.67 4.69 -7.75
CA PHE A 17 -2.52 3.79 -7.80
C PHE A 17 -2.87 2.40 -7.28
N ILE A 18 -3.58 2.30 -6.16
CA ILE A 18 -4.04 1.03 -5.58
C ILE A 18 -5.00 0.31 -6.53
N GLN A 19 -6.02 1.00 -7.05
CA GLN A 19 -7.01 0.43 -7.96
C GLN A 19 -6.38 -0.19 -9.23
N ALA A 20 -5.32 0.42 -9.75
CA ALA A 20 -4.61 -0.05 -10.93
C ALA A 20 -3.79 -1.35 -10.70
N GLN A 21 -3.53 -1.76 -9.45
CA GLN A 21 -2.74 -2.97 -9.18
C GLN A 21 -3.53 -4.24 -9.41
N LYS A 22 -2.87 -5.30 -9.88
CA LYS A 22 -3.47 -6.64 -10.00
C LYS A 22 -3.47 -7.35 -8.65
N GLU A 23 -4.37 -8.32 -8.47
CA GLU A 23 -4.31 -9.21 -7.31
C GLU A 23 -3.05 -10.09 -7.35
N PRO A 24 -2.44 -10.40 -6.18
CA PRO A 24 -2.89 -10.03 -4.82
C PRO A 24 -2.28 -8.73 -4.27
N ILE A 25 -1.62 -7.92 -5.12
CA ILE A 25 -0.93 -6.69 -4.70
C ILE A 25 -1.94 -5.63 -4.25
N ARG A 26 -3.09 -5.53 -4.92
CA ARG A 26 -4.16 -4.60 -4.53
C ARG A 26 -4.68 -4.91 -3.13
N SER A 27 -5.07 -6.17 -2.86
CA SER A 27 -5.48 -6.57 -1.50
C SER A 27 -4.37 -6.37 -0.46
N LEU A 28 -3.10 -6.66 -0.79
CA LEU A 28 -1.96 -6.38 0.11
C LEU A 28 -1.89 -4.90 0.49
N LEU A 29 -2.07 -3.99 -0.47
CA LEU A 29 -2.02 -2.55 -0.21
C LEU A 29 -3.21 -2.08 0.64
N ILE A 30 -4.42 -2.55 0.34
CA ILE A 30 -5.63 -2.23 1.11
C ILE A 30 -5.46 -2.68 2.57
N LEU A 31 -5.18 -3.97 2.79
CA LEU A 31 -5.03 -4.53 4.14
C LEU A 31 -3.92 -3.84 4.93
N ARG A 32 -2.82 -3.47 4.27
CA ARG A 32 -1.68 -2.88 4.99
C ARG A 32 -1.82 -1.39 5.24
N LEU A 33 -2.35 -0.61 4.29
CA LEU A 33 -2.43 0.86 4.38
C LEU A 33 -3.70 1.35 5.04
N ILE A 34 -4.80 0.61 4.91
CA ILE A 34 -6.11 1.03 5.40
C ILE A 34 -6.43 0.29 6.70
N ASP A 35 -6.30 -1.04 6.70
CA ASP A 35 -6.65 -1.86 7.86
C ASP A 35 -5.46 -2.05 8.83
N GLU A 36 -4.29 -1.51 8.48
CA GLU A 36 -3.04 -1.61 9.24
C GLU A 36 -2.58 -3.04 9.60
N GLU A 37 -3.09 -4.05 8.88
CA GLU A 37 -2.92 -5.45 9.23
C GLU A 37 -1.44 -5.89 9.20
N PRO A 38 -0.95 -6.68 10.16
CA PRO A 38 0.41 -7.22 10.15
C PRO A 38 0.68 -8.11 8.93
N PHE A 39 1.91 -8.04 8.41
CA PHE A 39 2.31 -8.81 7.22
C PHE A 39 2.12 -10.33 7.37
N GLY A 40 2.25 -10.88 8.58
CA GLY A 40 2.02 -12.30 8.85
C GLY A 40 0.56 -12.70 8.64
N THR A 41 -0.40 -11.89 9.11
CA THR A 41 -1.82 -12.15 8.87
C THR A 41 -2.16 -11.99 7.39
N ILE A 42 -1.64 -10.94 6.76
CA ILE A 42 -1.86 -10.71 5.31
C ILE A 42 -1.30 -11.88 4.49
N ALA A 43 -0.15 -12.42 4.87
CA ALA A 43 0.44 -13.58 4.21
C ALA A 43 -0.49 -14.79 4.26
N ASN A 44 -1.12 -15.05 5.42
CA ASN A 44 -2.13 -16.09 5.56
C ASN A 44 -3.38 -15.82 4.68
N ILE A 45 -3.90 -14.58 4.69
CA ILE A 45 -5.09 -14.19 3.90
C ILE A 45 -4.85 -14.36 2.39
N LEU A 46 -3.69 -13.93 1.91
CA LEU A 46 -3.37 -13.91 0.47
C LEU A 46 -2.74 -15.22 -0.04
N ASN A 47 -2.55 -16.21 0.83
CA ASN A 47 -1.81 -17.44 0.55
C ASN A 47 -0.41 -17.13 -0.05
N LYS A 48 0.35 -16.30 0.67
CA LYS A 48 1.72 -15.85 0.36
C LYS A 48 2.62 -16.01 1.58
N THR A 49 3.91 -15.71 1.42
CA THR A 49 4.85 -15.66 2.54
C THR A 49 4.93 -14.25 3.13
N ASP A 50 5.22 -14.14 4.43
CA ASP A 50 5.45 -12.85 5.10
C ASP A 50 6.54 -12.03 4.39
N VAL A 51 7.60 -12.70 3.91
CA VAL A 51 8.68 -12.10 3.11
C VAL A 51 8.14 -11.50 1.80
N TRP A 52 7.30 -12.25 1.07
CA TRP A 52 6.69 -11.74 -0.16
C TRP A 52 5.84 -10.50 0.11
N CYS A 53 5.04 -10.50 1.18
CA CYS A 53 4.22 -9.37 1.58
C CYS A 53 5.06 -8.13 1.89
N ARG A 54 6.14 -8.27 2.68
CA ARG A 54 7.04 -7.15 3.02
C ARG A 54 7.73 -6.57 1.79
N VAL A 55 8.40 -7.41 1.01
CA VAL A 55 9.18 -6.95 -0.16
C VAL A 55 8.25 -6.27 -1.17
N THR A 56 7.09 -6.89 -1.44
CA THR A 56 6.11 -6.32 -2.36
C THR A 56 5.56 -5.00 -1.83
N PHE A 57 5.15 -4.95 -0.56
CA PHE A 57 4.63 -3.73 0.05
C PHE A 57 5.63 -2.58 -0.01
N TYR A 58 6.87 -2.78 0.44
CA TYR A 58 7.86 -1.69 0.46
C TYR A 58 8.25 -1.23 -0.96
N ARG A 59 8.27 -2.14 -1.95
CA ARG A 59 8.44 -1.77 -3.35
C ARG A 59 7.29 -0.89 -3.86
N MET A 60 6.06 -1.22 -3.52
CA MET A 60 4.89 -0.44 -3.92
C MET A 60 4.82 0.89 -3.17
N LYS A 61 5.16 0.89 -1.87
CA LYS A 61 5.28 2.12 -1.07
C LYS A 61 6.30 3.09 -1.67
N ARG A 62 7.44 2.58 -2.15
CA ARG A 62 8.43 3.41 -2.86
C ARG A 62 7.82 4.08 -4.08
N LYS A 63 7.11 3.33 -4.93
CA LYS A 63 6.42 3.88 -6.10
C LYS A 63 5.39 4.96 -5.76
N ILE A 64 4.65 4.78 -4.66
CA ILE A 64 3.71 5.81 -4.18
C ILE A 64 4.45 7.08 -3.79
N ILE A 65 5.56 6.96 -3.04
CA ILE A 65 6.39 8.12 -2.64
C ILE A 65 6.94 8.83 -3.87
N ASP A 66 7.46 8.08 -4.84
CA ASP A 66 8.02 8.64 -6.06
C ASP A 66 6.94 9.36 -6.90
N LEU A 67 5.71 8.81 -6.94
CA LEU A 67 4.56 9.41 -7.62
C LEU A 67 4.14 10.74 -6.97
N LEU A 68 4.10 10.78 -5.63
CA LEU A 68 3.75 12.00 -4.88
C LEU A 68 4.84 13.08 -4.91
N ALA A 69 6.10 12.71 -5.17
CA ALA A 69 7.20 13.65 -5.26
C ALA A 69 7.37 14.29 -6.65
N GLN A 70 6.66 13.78 -7.66
CA GLN A 70 6.66 14.29 -9.03
C GLN A 70 5.55 15.32 -9.31
N GLU A 71 4.69 15.59 -8.32
CA GLU A 71 3.69 16.66 -8.30
C GLU A 71 4.08 17.76 -7.30
#